data_AF-A0A7S1Y8F6-F1
#
_entry.id   AF-A0A7S1Y8F6-F1
#
_cell.length_a   1.000
_cell.length_b   1.000
_cell.length_c   1.000
_cell.angle_alpha   90.00
_cell.angle_beta   90.00
_cell.angle_gamma   90.00
#
_symmetry.space_group_name_H-M   'P 1'
#
loop_
_entity.id
_entity.type
_entity.pdbx_description
1 polymer ?
#
loop_
_entity_poly.entity_id
_entity_poly.type
_entity_poly.pdbx_seq_one_letter_code
_entity_poly.pdbx_strand_id
1 'polypeptide(L)'
;ASTLIRTSVPTIDRSNDNVEALHLLVNVASTRGIVDIHIQPVLKLVNLLPCELQVELAEAIHAHGSCSRDVSRPCVGRNGKKVCLKDSMKIGIGKEGRSVRVDPARKPHLSIRVPGYRWSSWHRIVNRRTSSHTWQPSEFELDSRMNSASGDTSDHADEFKTVVHFERHGGVGDPLAVIVSVEEGHCPTIRVYAQYWILDKTGFGCRFCDGFLDMLGTQPDELTTRRSHLLGEESKYSAIQDDKAIRGHQWSMGMNGMSLFFSERERIALSIERGSSALSFVGEKGQIRSKWVSPLDISNVIP
;
A
#
# COMPACT_ATOMS: atom_id res chain seq x y z
N ALA A 1 -16.13 2.32 34.69
CA ALA A 1 -14.94 1.46 34.49
C ALA A 1 -15.04 0.85 33.09
N SER A 2 -13.93 0.73 32.35
CA SER A 2 -13.90 0.10 31.01
C SER A 2 -13.00 -1.12 31.06
N THR A 3 -13.50 -2.27 30.63
CA THR A 3 -12.74 -3.52 30.55
C THR A 3 -12.72 -4.00 29.11
N LEU A 4 -11.54 -4.27 28.59
CA LEU A 4 -11.35 -4.72 27.22
C LEU A 4 -10.92 -6.19 27.20
N ILE A 5 -11.66 -7.01 26.46
CA ILE A 5 -11.47 -8.47 26.40
C ILE A 5 -11.35 -8.88 24.94
N ARG A 6 -10.27 -9.60 24.61
CA ARG A 6 -10.14 -10.27 23.30
C ARG A 6 -10.77 -11.66 23.41
N THR A 7 -11.60 -12.03 22.45
CA THR A 7 -12.26 -13.33 22.41
C THR A 7 -12.29 -13.89 20.99
N SER A 8 -12.44 -15.21 20.90
CA SER A 8 -12.54 -15.95 19.64
C SER A 8 -13.81 -16.80 19.67
N VAL A 9 -14.62 -16.71 18.62
CA VAL A 9 -15.85 -17.48 18.46
C VAL A 9 -15.65 -18.48 17.33
N PRO A 10 -15.72 -19.80 17.59
CA PRO A 10 -15.67 -20.79 16.52
C PRO A 10 -16.93 -20.68 15.66
N THR A 11 -16.75 -20.67 14.35
CA THR A 11 -17.82 -20.73 13.36
C THR A 11 -17.68 -22.01 12.57
N ILE A 12 -18.79 -22.74 12.46
CA ILE A 12 -18.88 -23.93 11.61
C ILE A 12 -19.37 -23.44 10.25
N ASP A 13 -18.48 -23.38 9.27
CA ASP A 13 -18.89 -23.18 7.89
C ASP A 13 -19.50 -24.50 7.38
N ARG A 14 -20.83 -24.54 7.32
CA ARG A 14 -21.60 -25.73 6.90
C ARG A 14 -21.31 -26.18 5.46
N SER A 15 -20.54 -25.42 4.70
CA SER A 15 -20.17 -25.76 3.33
C SER A 15 -18.87 -26.58 3.20
N ASN A 16 -17.99 -26.59 4.22
CA ASN A 16 -16.62 -27.13 4.09
C ASN A 16 -16.08 -27.90 5.31
N ASP A 17 -16.86 -28.14 6.37
CA ASP A 17 -16.43 -28.79 7.63
C ASP A 17 -15.19 -28.18 8.33
N ASN A 18 -14.66 -27.06 7.81
CA ASN A 18 -13.59 -26.31 8.43
C ASN A 18 -14.17 -25.40 9.51
N VAL A 19 -13.69 -25.61 10.75
CA VAL A 19 -13.96 -24.69 11.85
C VAL A 19 -13.05 -23.47 11.70
N GLU A 20 -13.61 -22.35 11.26
CA GLU A 20 -12.92 -21.06 11.25
C GLU A 20 -13.25 -20.27 12.53
N ALA A 21 -12.26 -19.63 13.15
CA ALA A 21 -12.48 -18.79 14.32
C ALA A 21 -12.66 -17.32 13.90
N LEU A 22 -13.68 -16.66 14.44
CA LEU A 22 -13.84 -15.22 14.37
C LEU A 22 -13.28 -14.58 15.63
N HIS A 23 -12.33 -13.66 15.46
CA HIS A 23 -11.68 -12.92 16.51
C HIS A 23 -12.35 -11.55 16.66
N LEU A 24 -12.72 -11.22 17.90
CA LEU A 24 -13.46 -10.01 18.26
C LEU A 24 -12.80 -9.31 19.43
N LEU A 25 -12.97 -8.00 19.47
CA LEU A 25 -12.65 -7.16 20.61
C LEU A 25 -13.95 -6.75 21.31
N VAL A 26 -14.09 -7.13 22.57
CA VAL A 26 -15.25 -6.78 23.39
C VAL A 26 -14.83 -5.70 24.38
N ASN A 27 -15.39 -4.51 24.24
CA ASN A 27 -15.23 -3.42 25.20
C ASN A 27 -16.49 -3.32 26.07
N VAL A 28 -16.34 -3.61 27.35
CA VAL A 28 -17.40 -3.47 28.35
C VAL A 28 -17.16 -2.18 29.12
N ALA A 29 -17.95 -1.17 28.85
CA ALA A 29 -17.94 0.10 29.56
C ALA A 29 -19.08 0.13 30.57
N SER A 30 -18.81 0.57 31.80
CA SER A 30 -19.84 0.80 32.80
C SER A 30 -19.81 2.24 33.29
N THR A 31 -20.93 2.93 33.12
CA THR A 31 -21.15 4.32 33.50
C THR A 31 -22.47 4.45 34.23
N ARG A 32 -22.43 4.90 35.50
CA ARG A 32 -23.62 5.14 36.34
C ARG A 32 -24.58 3.93 36.44
N GLY A 33 -24.04 2.71 36.47
CA GLY A 33 -24.83 1.48 36.58
C GLY A 33 -25.38 0.96 35.24
N ILE A 34 -25.20 1.69 34.13
CA ILE A 34 -25.45 1.20 32.78
C ILE A 34 -24.19 0.48 32.30
N VAL A 35 -24.35 -0.71 31.71
CA VAL A 35 -23.27 -1.50 31.11
C VAL A 35 -23.46 -1.51 29.60
N ASP A 36 -22.53 -0.87 28.90
CA ASP A 36 -22.45 -0.82 27.45
C ASP A 36 -21.43 -1.86 26.96
N ILE A 37 -21.86 -2.76 26.07
CA ILE A 37 -21.01 -3.78 25.47
C ILE A 37 -20.82 -3.44 23.99
N HIS A 38 -19.59 -3.09 23.62
CA HIS A 38 -19.21 -2.83 22.23
C HIS A 38 -18.41 -3.99 21.67
N ILE A 39 -18.86 -4.54 20.55
CA ILE A 39 -18.14 -5.58 19.81
C ILE A 39 -17.48 -4.93 18.59
N GLN A 40 -16.16 -5.08 18.46
CA GLN A 40 -15.35 -4.49 17.41
C GLN A 40 -14.53 -5.56 16.68
N PRO A 41 -14.19 -5.33 15.40
CA PRO A 41 -13.23 -6.19 14.70
C PRO A 41 -11.85 -6.11 15.35
N VAL A 42 -11.01 -7.10 15.08
CA VAL A 42 -9.62 -7.11 15.57
C VAL A 42 -8.67 -6.34 14.65
N LEU A 43 -9.08 -6.08 13.42
CA LEU A 43 -8.30 -5.33 12.44
C LEU A 43 -9.20 -4.42 11.63
N LYS A 44 -8.75 -3.17 11.45
CA LYS A 44 -9.38 -2.18 10.58
C LYS A 44 -8.37 -1.75 9.53
N LEU A 45 -8.81 -1.66 8.29
CA LEU A 45 -8.01 -1.15 7.18
C LEU A 45 -8.72 0.04 6.55
N VAL A 46 -8.01 1.13 6.31
CA VAL A 46 -8.52 2.36 5.73
C VAL A 46 -7.80 2.59 4.41
N ASN A 47 -8.56 2.62 3.32
CA ASN A 47 -8.03 2.91 2.01
C ASN A 47 -8.14 4.41 1.72
N LEU A 48 -7.00 5.09 1.76
CA LEU A 48 -6.89 6.50 1.39
C LEU A 48 -6.37 6.66 -0.05
N LEU A 49 -6.09 5.55 -0.73
CA LEU A 49 -5.77 5.59 -2.15
C LEU A 49 -7.02 5.91 -2.96
N PRO A 50 -6.88 6.61 -4.08
CA PRO A 50 -8.03 6.98 -4.88
C PRO A 50 -8.59 5.82 -5.77
N CYS A 51 -8.24 4.57 -5.49
CA CYS A 51 -8.69 3.37 -6.24
C CYS A 51 -9.34 2.38 -5.29
N GLU A 52 -9.98 1.36 -5.84
CA GLU A 52 -10.30 0.17 -5.07
C GLU A 52 -9.02 -0.61 -4.74
N LEU A 53 -8.86 -0.92 -3.45
CA LEU A 53 -7.78 -1.74 -2.93
C LEU A 53 -8.25 -3.18 -2.78
N GLN A 54 -7.48 -4.13 -3.31
CA GLN A 54 -7.65 -5.54 -2.98
C GLN A 54 -6.66 -5.89 -1.87
N VAL A 55 -7.16 -6.55 -0.83
CA VAL A 55 -6.39 -6.87 0.36
C VAL A 55 -6.53 -8.34 0.68
N GLU A 56 -5.41 -9.00 0.92
CA GLU A 56 -5.34 -10.34 1.47
C GLU A 56 -4.66 -10.30 2.83
N LEU A 57 -5.25 -11.00 3.79
CA LEU A 57 -4.74 -11.13 5.14
C LEU A 57 -4.39 -12.59 5.42
N ALA A 58 -3.23 -12.79 6.02
CA ALA A 58 -2.70 -14.11 6.31
C ALA A 58 -2.10 -14.20 7.71
N GLU A 59 -1.88 -15.42 8.17
CA GLU A 59 -1.21 -15.71 9.44
C GLU A 59 0.07 -16.51 9.19
N ALA A 60 1.08 -16.36 10.04
CA ALA A 60 2.28 -17.17 9.93
C ALA A 60 1.97 -18.66 10.19
N ILE A 61 2.45 -19.55 9.31
CA ILE A 61 2.36 -21.00 9.49
C ILE A 61 3.62 -21.49 10.19
N HIS A 62 3.48 -22.39 11.16
CA HIS A 62 4.60 -23.18 11.66
C HIS A 62 4.91 -24.29 10.67
N ALA A 63 6.19 -24.66 10.50
CA ALA A 63 6.72 -25.52 9.43
C ALA A 63 6.02 -26.89 9.19
N HIS A 64 5.09 -27.30 10.06
CA HIS A 64 4.33 -28.56 9.97
C HIS A 64 2.81 -28.37 9.80
N GLY A 65 2.32 -27.15 9.63
CA GLY A 65 0.89 -26.89 9.42
C GLY A 65 0.50 -27.04 7.94
N SER A 66 -0.54 -27.82 7.66
CA SER A 66 -1.21 -27.79 6.37
C SER A 66 -1.98 -26.47 6.23
N CYS A 67 -1.76 -25.75 5.12
CA CYS A 67 -2.61 -24.63 4.73
C CYS A 67 -3.44 -25.03 3.51
N SER A 68 -4.73 -24.71 3.54
CA SER A 68 -5.67 -25.03 2.46
C SER A 68 -5.37 -24.26 1.16
N ARG A 69 -4.64 -23.14 1.23
CA ARG A 69 -4.25 -22.32 0.08
C ARG A 69 -2.83 -21.79 0.26
N ASP A 70 -1.84 -22.55 -0.22
CA ASP A 70 -0.45 -22.09 -0.28
C ASP A 70 -0.36 -20.94 -1.30
N VAL A 71 -0.14 -19.72 -0.82
CA VAL A 71 0.09 -18.56 -1.69
C VAL A 71 1.59 -18.28 -1.72
N SER A 72 2.23 -18.57 -2.85
CA SER A 72 3.69 -18.61 -3.04
C SER A 72 4.40 -17.26 -3.06
N ARG A 73 3.80 -16.19 -2.50
CA ARG A 73 4.40 -14.86 -2.47
C ARG A 73 5.47 -14.77 -1.37
N PRO A 74 6.59 -14.06 -1.60
CA PRO A 74 7.65 -13.94 -0.62
C PRO A 74 7.20 -13.13 0.61
N CYS A 75 7.72 -13.46 1.78
CA CYS A 75 7.59 -12.64 2.98
C CYS A 75 8.78 -11.67 3.08
N VAL A 76 8.49 -10.40 3.33
CA VAL A 76 9.50 -9.36 3.48
C VAL A 76 10.40 -9.67 4.68
N GLY A 77 11.72 -9.55 4.50
CA GLY A 77 12.73 -9.71 5.56
C GLY A 77 12.99 -11.15 6.02
N ARG A 78 12.29 -12.18 5.50
CA ARG A 78 12.54 -13.59 5.88
C ARG A 78 12.26 -14.58 4.75
N ASN A 79 13.33 -15.12 4.17
CA ASN A 79 13.25 -16.23 3.23
C ASN A 79 12.68 -17.49 3.90
N GLY A 80 11.73 -18.16 3.25
CA GLY A 80 11.22 -19.48 3.67
C GLY A 80 10.07 -19.49 4.68
N LYS A 81 9.60 -18.34 5.20
CA LYS A 81 8.36 -18.30 5.99
C LYS A 81 7.14 -18.41 5.09
N LYS A 82 6.29 -19.41 5.38
CA LYS A 82 4.98 -19.55 4.77
C LYS A 82 3.92 -18.85 5.61
N VAL A 83 2.93 -18.29 4.95
CA VAL A 83 1.73 -17.72 5.58
C VAL A 83 0.50 -18.41 5.03
N CYS A 84 -0.55 -18.50 5.84
CA CYS A 84 -1.83 -19.06 5.44
C CYS A 84 -2.85 -17.94 5.24
N LEU A 85 -3.42 -17.86 4.05
CA LEU A 85 -4.49 -16.92 3.75
C LEU A 85 -5.69 -17.19 4.68
N LYS A 86 -6.20 -16.12 5.31
CA LYS A 86 -7.33 -16.16 6.24
C LYS A 86 -8.50 -15.33 5.76
N ASP A 87 -8.22 -14.21 5.10
CA ASP A 87 -9.23 -13.28 4.66
C ASP A 87 -8.81 -12.63 3.35
N SER A 88 -9.80 -12.26 2.54
CA SER A 88 -9.62 -11.48 1.33
C SER A 88 -10.77 -10.50 1.21
N MET A 89 -10.47 -9.23 0.98
CA MET A 89 -11.47 -8.18 0.90
C MET A 89 -11.12 -7.14 -0.16
N LYS A 90 -12.17 -6.44 -0.62
CA LYS A 90 -12.05 -5.28 -1.50
C LYS A 90 -12.49 -4.04 -0.73
N ILE A 91 -11.67 -2.99 -0.75
CA ILE A 91 -11.92 -1.75 -0.03
C ILE A 91 -12.03 -0.62 -1.04
N GLY A 92 -13.22 -0.04 -1.16
CA GLY A 92 -13.44 1.10 -2.05
C GLY A 92 -12.65 2.35 -1.63
N ILE A 93 -12.66 3.36 -2.50
CA ILE A 93 -11.98 4.65 -2.29
C ILE A 93 -12.50 5.35 -1.03
N GLY A 94 -11.60 5.72 -0.11
CA GLY A 94 -11.96 6.41 1.13
C GLY A 94 -12.83 5.57 2.06
N LYS A 95 -12.85 4.24 1.88
CA LYS A 95 -13.64 3.31 2.68
C LYS A 95 -12.77 2.53 3.63
N GLU A 96 -13.45 1.89 4.58
CA GLU A 96 -12.84 1.06 5.60
C GLU A 96 -13.21 -0.41 5.36
N GLY A 97 -12.21 -1.27 5.37
CA GLY A 97 -12.35 -2.72 5.52
C GLY A 97 -12.20 -3.12 6.99
N ARG A 98 -12.91 -4.17 7.40
CA ARG A 98 -12.87 -4.70 8.77
C ARG A 98 -12.68 -6.20 8.70
N SER A 99 -11.70 -6.73 9.43
CA SER A 99 -11.48 -8.17 9.51
C SER A 99 -11.67 -8.69 10.93
N VAL A 100 -12.35 -9.83 10.99
CA VAL A 100 -12.51 -10.66 12.19
C VAL A 100 -11.86 -12.04 12.00
N ARG A 101 -11.30 -12.34 10.83
CA ARG A 101 -10.83 -13.70 10.48
C ARG A 101 -9.36 -13.96 10.80
N VAL A 102 -8.61 -12.93 11.17
CA VAL A 102 -7.20 -13.05 11.56
C VAL A 102 -7.06 -13.15 13.06
N ASP A 103 -6.21 -14.06 13.53
CA ASP A 103 -5.79 -14.14 14.91
C ASP A 103 -4.62 -13.18 15.15
N PRO A 104 -4.83 -12.13 15.96
CA PRO A 104 -3.76 -11.28 16.44
C PRO A 104 -2.57 -12.10 16.99
N ALA A 105 -2.80 -13.15 17.77
CA ALA A 105 -1.69 -13.91 18.38
C ALA A 105 -0.77 -14.60 17.36
N ARG A 106 -1.22 -14.79 16.11
CA ARG A 106 -0.51 -15.54 15.07
C ARG A 106 0.31 -14.69 14.10
N LYS A 107 0.66 -13.46 14.50
CA LYS A 107 1.51 -12.53 13.74
C LYS A 107 0.94 -12.30 12.34
N PRO A 108 -0.14 -11.52 12.22
CA PRO A 108 -0.84 -11.35 10.96
C PRO A 108 0.04 -10.65 9.91
N HIS A 109 -0.17 -11.01 8.66
CA HIS A 109 0.48 -10.47 7.47
C HIS A 109 -0.57 -9.91 6.51
N LEU A 110 -0.13 -8.97 5.70
CA LEU A 110 -0.92 -8.21 4.74
C LEU A 110 -0.23 -8.29 3.37
N SER A 111 -1.00 -8.57 2.34
CA SER A 111 -0.62 -8.37 0.95
C SER A 111 -1.69 -7.51 0.30
N ILE A 112 -1.25 -6.56 -0.52
CA ILE A 112 -2.09 -5.55 -1.12
C ILE A 112 -1.97 -5.68 -2.63
N ARG A 113 -3.04 -5.40 -3.36
CA ARG A 113 -3.00 -5.20 -4.81
C ARG A 113 -3.79 -3.96 -5.19
N VAL A 114 -3.18 -3.17 -6.06
CA VAL A 114 -3.81 -2.03 -6.74
C VAL A 114 -3.96 -2.35 -8.23
N PRO A 115 -4.94 -1.73 -8.92
CA PRO A 115 -5.15 -1.97 -10.35
C PRO A 115 -3.91 -1.65 -11.19
N GLY A 116 -3.54 -2.53 -12.12
CA GLY A 116 -2.37 -2.37 -13.00
C GLY A 116 -1.05 -2.90 -12.39
N TYR A 117 -1.07 -3.33 -11.13
CA TYR A 117 0.11 -3.84 -10.43
C TYR A 117 -0.12 -5.25 -9.87
N ARG A 118 0.99 -5.97 -9.72
CA ARG A 118 1.02 -7.28 -9.07
C ARG A 118 0.69 -7.14 -7.58
N TRP A 119 0.26 -8.24 -6.97
CA TRP A 119 0.20 -8.33 -5.51
C TRP A 119 1.56 -8.01 -4.89
N SER A 120 1.56 -7.23 -3.82
CA SER A 120 2.75 -6.98 -3.03
C SER A 120 3.27 -8.27 -2.40
N SER A 121 4.53 -8.26 -2.00
CA SER A 121 5.07 -9.23 -1.04
C SER A 121 4.21 -9.25 0.25
N TRP A 122 4.34 -10.31 1.04
CA TRP A 122 3.70 -10.36 2.36
C TRP A 122 4.45 -9.47 3.34
N HIS A 123 3.76 -8.45 3.85
CA HIS A 123 4.25 -7.57 4.90
C HIS A 123 3.63 -7.98 6.23
N ARG A 124 4.45 -8.12 7.27
CA ARG A 124 3.93 -8.36 8.61
C ARG A 124 3.28 -7.09 9.14
N ILE A 125 2.15 -7.23 9.81
CA ILE A 125 1.51 -6.11 10.50
C ILE A 125 2.23 -5.91 11.84
N VAL A 126 2.85 -4.74 12.01
CA VAL A 126 3.58 -4.35 13.21
C VAL A 126 2.68 -3.42 14.04
N ASN A 127 2.44 -3.79 15.30
CA ASN A 127 1.68 -2.99 16.25
C ASN A 127 2.52 -2.89 17.52
N ARG A 128 3.07 -1.70 17.81
CA ARG A 128 4.05 -1.55 18.89
C ARG A 128 3.43 -1.51 20.27
N ARG A 129 2.11 -1.30 20.39
CA ARG A 129 1.45 -1.39 21.69
C ARG A 129 1.44 -2.85 22.15
N THR A 130 1.58 -3.01 23.47
CA THR A 130 1.61 -4.24 24.28
C THR A 130 2.98 -4.96 24.33
N SER A 131 3.14 -5.77 25.38
CA SER A 131 4.36 -6.42 25.89
C SER A 131 5.11 -7.30 24.87
N SER A 132 6.11 -8.08 25.31
CA SER A 132 6.93 -9.01 24.51
C SER A 132 6.17 -10.01 23.60
N HIS A 133 4.84 -10.00 23.64
CA HIS A 133 3.92 -10.91 22.93
C HIS A 133 3.09 -10.23 21.83
N THR A 134 3.13 -8.89 21.68
CA THR A 134 2.53 -8.19 20.54
C THR A 134 3.57 -7.71 19.56
N TRP A 135 3.19 -7.53 18.30
CA TRP A 135 4.03 -7.68 17.10
C TRP A 135 5.11 -6.61 16.98
N GLN A 136 6.16 -6.77 17.78
CA GLN A 136 7.36 -5.94 17.74
C GLN A 136 8.00 -6.04 16.36
N PRO A 137 8.51 -4.93 15.80
CA PRO A 137 9.24 -4.97 14.54
C PRO A 137 10.50 -5.83 14.68
N SER A 138 10.90 -6.53 13.63
CA SER A 138 12.24 -7.13 13.55
C SER A 138 13.28 -6.07 13.20
N GLU A 139 14.57 -6.35 13.40
CA GLU A 139 15.67 -5.45 12.98
C GLU A 139 15.52 -5.00 11.52
N PHE A 140 15.24 -5.93 10.60
CA PHE A 140 14.96 -5.59 9.20
C PHE A 140 13.77 -4.61 9.00
N GLU A 141 12.73 -4.74 9.82
CA GLU A 141 11.54 -3.88 9.74
C GLU A 141 11.79 -2.52 10.41
N LEU A 142 12.75 -2.45 11.35
CA LEU A 142 13.25 -1.20 11.89
C LEU A 142 14.10 -0.46 10.84
N ASP A 143 14.91 -1.17 10.07
CA ASP A 143 15.74 -0.59 9.00
C ASP A 143 14.90 -0.09 7.82
N SER A 144 13.80 -0.78 7.52
CA SER A 144 12.83 -0.38 6.47
C SER A 144 11.72 0.54 6.97
N ARG A 145 11.82 1.00 8.21
CA ARG A 145 10.91 1.99 8.79
C ARG A 145 11.20 3.34 8.16
N MET A 146 10.16 4.04 7.72
CA MET A 146 10.30 5.46 7.47
C MET A 146 10.53 6.17 8.80
N ASN A 147 11.71 6.78 8.96
CA ASN A 147 11.93 7.70 10.05
C ASN A 147 10.99 8.89 9.83
N SER A 148 9.96 9.01 10.67
CA SER A 148 9.22 10.24 10.82
C SER A 148 10.25 11.33 11.10
N ALA A 149 10.41 12.27 10.17
CA ALA A 149 11.32 13.40 10.35
C ALA A 149 11.01 14.06 11.70
N SER A 150 12.03 14.59 12.37
CA SER A 150 11.96 15.18 13.72
C SER A 150 11.08 16.45 13.83
N GLY A 151 10.17 16.67 12.89
CA GLY A 151 9.18 17.74 12.86
C GLY A 151 7.77 17.30 12.46
N ASP A 152 7.50 15.98 12.35
CA ASP A 152 6.17 15.45 12.06
C ASP A 152 5.27 15.70 13.29
N THR A 153 4.65 16.88 13.35
CA THR A 153 3.69 17.31 14.39
C THR A 153 2.26 16.88 14.07
N SER A 154 2.10 15.97 13.09
CA SER A 154 0.81 15.48 12.62
C SER A 154 0.19 14.46 13.56
N ASP A 155 -1.15 14.33 13.49
CA ASP A 155 -1.98 13.40 14.27
C ASP A 155 -1.60 11.89 14.09
N HIS A 156 -0.58 11.58 13.27
CA HIS A 156 -0.16 10.23 12.89
C HIS A 156 1.36 10.00 13.02
N ALA A 157 2.09 10.85 13.74
CA ALA A 157 3.55 10.77 13.89
C ALA A 157 4.02 9.47 14.58
N ASP A 158 3.22 8.95 15.52
CA ASP A 158 3.57 7.76 16.30
C ASP A 158 3.33 6.43 15.57
N GLU A 159 2.68 6.46 14.40
CA GLU A 159 2.34 5.24 13.67
C GLU A 159 3.57 4.48 13.15
N PHE A 160 3.45 3.15 13.00
CA PHE A 160 4.47 2.36 12.31
C PHE A 160 4.28 2.48 10.79
N LYS A 161 5.15 3.25 10.13
CA LYS A 161 5.14 3.50 8.68
C LYS A 161 6.16 2.59 7.97
N THR A 162 5.69 1.87 6.94
CA THR A 162 6.53 1.08 6.04
C THR A 162 6.17 1.37 4.58
N VAL A 163 7.17 1.35 3.70
CA VAL A 163 6.98 1.52 2.26
C VAL A 163 6.76 0.15 1.62
N VAL A 164 5.68 0.03 0.87
CA VAL A 164 5.34 -1.16 0.09
C VAL A 164 5.56 -0.86 -1.38
N HIS A 165 6.47 -1.60 -1.99
CA HIS A 165 6.77 -1.51 -3.41
C HIS A 165 5.93 -2.51 -4.21
N PHE A 166 5.46 -2.06 -5.37
CA PHE A 166 4.65 -2.83 -6.29
C PHE A 166 5.32 -2.87 -7.66
N GLU A 167 5.40 -4.08 -8.19
CA GLU A 167 5.78 -4.29 -9.59
C GLU A 167 4.55 -4.14 -10.49
N ARG A 168 4.72 -3.46 -11.61
CA ARG A 168 3.67 -3.32 -12.61
C ARG A 168 3.42 -4.63 -13.35
N HIS A 169 2.19 -4.85 -13.80
CA HIS A 169 1.92 -5.94 -14.74
C HIS A 169 2.63 -5.70 -16.08
N GLY A 170 3.12 -6.78 -16.71
CA GLY A 170 3.79 -6.74 -18.00
C GLY A 170 5.32 -6.56 -17.98
N GLY A 171 5.92 -6.28 -16.82
CA GLY A 171 7.38 -6.24 -16.66
C GLY A 171 8.08 -5.02 -17.30
N VAL A 172 7.32 -4.17 -17.97
CA VAL A 172 7.76 -2.90 -18.54
C VAL A 172 6.90 -1.80 -17.92
N GLY A 173 7.53 -0.83 -17.26
CA GLY A 173 6.88 0.32 -16.64
C GLY A 173 7.35 0.59 -15.22
N ASP A 174 7.02 1.78 -14.71
CA ASP A 174 7.59 2.25 -13.45
C ASP A 174 6.92 1.55 -12.24
N PRO A 175 7.72 1.12 -11.23
CA PRO A 175 7.17 0.53 -10.01
C PRO A 175 6.32 1.53 -9.26
N LEU A 176 5.38 1.04 -8.44
CA LEU A 176 4.63 1.87 -7.51
C LEU A 176 5.18 1.69 -6.09
N ALA A 177 5.06 2.73 -5.27
CA ALA A 177 5.38 2.69 -3.85
C ALA A 177 4.22 3.37 -3.12
N VAL A 178 3.73 2.74 -2.06
CA VAL A 178 2.71 3.29 -1.16
C VAL A 178 3.20 3.15 0.28
N ILE A 179 2.68 3.99 1.15
CA ILE A 179 2.92 3.93 2.59
C ILE A 179 1.81 3.11 3.22
N VAL A 180 2.21 2.12 4.01
CA VAL A 180 1.33 1.43 4.94
C VAL A 180 1.70 1.91 6.33
N SER A 181 0.73 2.52 7.00
CA SER A 181 0.89 3.06 8.34
C SER A 181 -0.02 2.29 9.30
N VAL A 182 0.52 1.92 10.46
CA VAL A 182 -0.21 1.17 11.47
C VAL A 182 -0.32 2.00 12.74
N GLU A 183 -1.54 2.40 13.05
CA GLU A 183 -1.88 3.01 14.32
C GLU A 183 -1.88 1.96 15.42
N GLU A 184 -1.19 2.30 16.49
CA GLU A 184 -1.04 1.45 17.65
C GLU A 184 -2.32 1.37 18.47
N GLY A 185 -2.79 0.16 18.74
CA GLY A 185 -4.05 -0.02 19.46
C GLY A 185 -4.46 -1.47 19.62
N HIS A 186 -5.50 -1.71 20.40
CA HIS A 186 -6.03 -3.07 20.59
C HIS A 186 -6.72 -3.62 19.34
N CYS A 187 -7.34 -2.74 18.57
CA CYS A 187 -7.73 -2.92 17.17
C CYS A 187 -6.80 -2.01 16.35
N PRO A 188 -5.64 -2.48 15.87
CA PRO A 188 -4.79 -1.69 15.01
C PRO A 188 -5.56 -1.19 13.78
N THR A 189 -5.36 0.09 13.45
CA THR A 189 -5.88 0.68 12.22
C THR A 189 -4.74 0.77 11.22
N ILE A 190 -4.87 0.07 10.10
CA ILE A 190 -3.93 0.13 8.99
C ILE A 190 -4.43 1.16 7.99
N ARG A 191 -3.63 2.18 7.70
CA ARG A 191 -3.89 3.17 6.65
C ARG A 191 -2.98 2.87 5.47
N VAL A 192 -3.56 2.90 4.28
CA VAL A 192 -2.82 2.76 3.02
C VAL A 192 -2.97 4.05 2.23
N TYR A 193 -1.86 4.74 2.00
CA TYR A 193 -1.82 6.04 1.31
C TYR A 193 -0.52 6.20 0.51
N ALA A 194 -0.45 7.25 -0.30
CA ALA A 194 0.79 7.70 -0.93
C ALA A 194 1.08 9.13 -0.45
N GLN A 195 2.35 9.50 -0.41
CA GLN A 195 2.73 10.85 0.02
C GLN A 195 2.30 11.91 -0.99
N TYR A 196 2.37 11.58 -2.29
CA TYR A 196 2.00 12.49 -3.34
C TYR A 196 1.03 11.86 -4.33
N TRP A 197 0.02 12.66 -4.65
CA TRP A 197 -0.91 12.36 -5.70
C TRP A 197 -0.82 13.44 -6.77
N ILE A 198 -0.29 13.06 -7.94
CA ILE A 198 0.00 14.01 -9.01
C ILE A 198 -0.84 13.69 -10.23
N LEU A 199 -1.60 14.68 -10.71
CA LEU A 199 -2.34 14.61 -11.95
C LEU A 199 -1.62 15.41 -13.03
N ASP A 200 -1.14 14.73 -14.06
CA ASP A 200 -0.58 15.38 -15.23
C ASP A 200 -1.71 15.83 -16.16
N LYS A 201 -1.95 17.15 -16.20
CA LYS A 201 -2.91 17.76 -17.14
C LYS A 201 -2.24 18.32 -18.40
N THR A 202 -0.92 18.16 -18.51
CA THR A 202 -0.14 18.86 -19.53
C THR A 202 -0.17 18.18 -20.88
N GLY A 203 -0.44 16.87 -20.91
CA GLY A 203 -0.35 16.05 -22.12
C GLY A 203 1.09 15.82 -22.60
N PHE A 204 2.11 16.28 -21.86
CA PHE A 204 3.51 16.18 -22.27
C PHE A 204 4.22 14.93 -21.76
N GLY A 205 3.53 14.04 -21.04
CA GLY A 205 4.13 12.81 -20.56
C GLY A 205 5.20 13.06 -19.50
N CYS A 206 4.82 13.80 -18.45
CA CYS A 206 5.68 14.14 -17.34
C CYS A 206 6.31 12.92 -16.66
N ARG A 207 7.57 13.08 -16.22
CA ARG A 207 8.28 12.15 -15.33
C ARG A 207 8.62 12.84 -14.02
N PHE A 208 8.16 12.26 -12.93
CA PHE A 208 8.42 12.70 -11.56
C PHE A 208 9.58 11.90 -10.99
N CYS A 209 10.53 12.54 -10.31
CA CYS A 209 11.66 11.87 -9.66
C CYS A 209 12.03 12.56 -8.35
N ASP A 210 12.79 11.89 -7.49
CA ASP A 210 13.29 12.46 -6.22
C ASP A 210 14.41 13.48 -6.46
N GLY A 211 15.02 13.45 -7.64
CA GLY A 211 16.06 14.37 -8.04
C GLY A 211 16.78 13.96 -9.32
N PHE A 212 17.96 14.53 -9.48
CA PHE A 212 18.83 14.30 -10.63
C PHE A 212 20.21 13.81 -10.16
N LEU A 213 20.87 13.00 -10.99
CA LEU A 213 22.17 12.40 -10.70
C LEU A 213 23.33 13.40 -10.86
N ASP A 214 23.14 14.46 -11.64
CA ASP A 214 24.16 15.46 -11.93
C ASP A 214 23.80 16.84 -11.36
N MET A 215 24.83 17.63 -11.03
CA MET A 215 24.64 18.98 -10.48
C MET A 215 23.94 19.94 -11.45
N LEU A 216 24.05 19.67 -12.75
CA LEU A 216 23.37 20.46 -13.75
C LEU A 216 21.88 20.10 -13.80
N GLY A 217 21.47 18.93 -13.30
CA GLY A 217 20.09 18.41 -13.28
C GLY A 217 19.63 17.78 -14.59
N THR A 218 20.53 17.34 -15.46
CA THR A 218 20.24 16.81 -16.80
C THR A 218 19.77 15.36 -16.80
N GLN A 219 20.18 14.55 -15.83
CA GLN A 219 19.84 13.13 -15.77
C GLN A 219 18.96 12.85 -14.55
N PRO A 220 17.66 12.54 -14.73
CA PRO A 220 16.80 12.21 -13.60
C PRO A 220 17.29 10.90 -12.97
N ASP A 221 17.09 10.76 -11.67
CA ASP A 221 17.40 9.53 -10.97
C ASP A 221 16.44 8.41 -11.44
N GLU A 222 16.95 7.50 -12.26
CA GLU A 222 16.17 6.42 -12.89
C GLU A 222 15.50 5.49 -11.87
N LEU A 223 16.03 5.37 -10.65
CA LEU A 223 15.46 4.53 -9.60
C LEU A 223 14.18 5.10 -9.01
N THR A 224 14.09 6.43 -8.95
CA THR A 224 12.94 7.15 -8.38
C THR A 224 12.06 7.77 -9.45
N THR A 225 12.46 7.68 -10.72
CA THR A 225 11.71 8.28 -11.83
C THR A 225 10.43 7.51 -12.16
N ARG A 226 9.32 8.23 -12.36
CA ARG A 226 8.00 7.68 -12.70
C ARG A 226 7.23 8.53 -13.70
N ARG A 227 6.65 7.87 -14.70
CA ARG A 227 5.78 8.49 -15.71
C ARG A 227 4.39 8.74 -15.17
N SER A 228 3.80 9.83 -15.65
CA SER A 228 2.40 10.17 -15.42
C SER A 228 1.41 9.19 -16.06
N HIS A 229 1.84 8.37 -17.02
CA HIS A 229 0.96 7.58 -17.88
C HIS A 229 1.56 6.23 -18.33
N LEU A 230 0.69 5.31 -18.77
CA LEU A 230 1.04 4.06 -19.45
C LEU A 230 1.61 4.35 -20.83
N LEU A 231 2.61 3.56 -21.21
CA LEU A 231 2.93 3.37 -22.62
C LEU A 231 1.83 2.56 -23.32
N GLY A 232 1.57 2.84 -24.60
CA GLY A 232 0.54 2.15 -25.37
C GLY A 232 0.75 0.63 -25.46
N GLU A 233 1.99 0.16 -25.43
CA GLU A 233 2.35 -1.27 -25.43
C GLU A 233 1.94 -1.96 -24.13
N GLU A 234 2.09 -1.27 -22.99
CA GLU A 234 1.69 -1.78 -21.68
C GLU A 234 0.16 -1.98 -21.61
N SER A 235 -0.61 -1.22 -22.38
CA SER A 235 -2.08 -1.25 -22.28
C SER A 235 -2.68 -2.53 -22.84
N LYS A 236 -1.88 -3.32 -23.59
CA LYS A 236 -2.30 -4.54 -24.27
C LYS A 236 -2.17 -5.80 -23.40
N TYR A 237 -1.51 -5.72 -22.25
CA TYR A 237 -1.38 -6.87 -21.35
C TYR A 237 -2.74 -7.30 -20.78
N SER A 238 -3.05 -8.59 -20.83
CA SER A 238 -4.34 -9.15 -20.39
C SER A 238 -4.68 -8.79 -18.95
N ALA A 239 -3.74 -8.92 -18.02
CA ALA A 239 -3.95 -8.54 -16.62
C ALA A 239 -4.30 -7.05 -16.45
N ILE A 240 -3.76 -6.17 -17.30
CA ILE A 240 -4.09 -4.74 -17.30
C ILE A 240 -5.49 -4.52 -17.88
N GLN A 241 -5.89 -5.32 -18.87
CA GLN A 241 -7.24 -5.26 -19.45
C GLN A 241 -8.31 -5.67 -18.44
N ASP A 242 -8.08 -6.73 -17.67
CA ASP A 242 -9.00 -7.18 -16.61
C ASP A 242 -9.17 -6.08 -15.55
N ASP A 243 -8.07 -5.41 -15.20
CA ASP A 243 -8.07 -4.34 -14.22
C ASP A 243 -8.79 -3.07 -14.71
N LYS A 244 -9.10 -2.91 -16.00
CA LYS A 244 -9.89 -1.77 -16.51
C LYS A 244 -11.32 -1.74 -15.98
N ALA A 245 -11.83 -2.87 -15.50
CA ALA A 245 -13.14 -2.89 -14.85
C ALA A 245 -13.09 -2.36 -13.40
N ILE A 246 -11.90 -2.26 -12.80
CA ILE A 246 -11.73 -1.87 -11.40
C ILE A 246 -11.76 -0.34 -11.27
N ARG A 247 -12.44 0.16 -10.22
CA ARG A 247 -12.52 1.60 -9.96
C ARG A 247 -11.13 2.16 -9.66
N GLY A 248 -10.77 3.25 -10.34
CA GLY A 248 -9.45 3.88 -10.23
C GLY A 248 -8.38 3.30 -11.16
N HIS A 249 -8.69 2.37 -12.06
CA HIS A 249 -7.72 1.87 -13.05
C HIS A 249 -7.14 2.95 -13.97
N GLN A 250 -7.91 4.03 -14.20
CA GLN A 250 -7.64 5.11 -15.15
C GLN A 250 -6.34 5.87 -14.88
N TRP A 251 -5.74 5.73 -13.70
CA TRP A 251 -4.50 6.40 -13.34
C TRP A 251 -3.33 5.97 -14.18
N SER A 252 -3.38 4.70 -14.54
CA SER A 252 -2.33 4.09 -15.31
C SER A 252 -2.49 4.47 -16.79
N MET A 253 -3.64 4.95 -17.30
CA MET A 253 -3.94 4.99 -18.74
C MET A 253 -4.06 6.41 -19.36
N GLY A 254 -3.19 6.75 -20.32
CA GLY A 254 -3.35 7.90 -21.24
C GLY A 254 -2.49 9.14 -20.96
N MET A 255 -2.28 10.02 -21.96
CA MET A 255 -1.34 11.18 -21.90
C MET A 255 -1.66 12.25 -20.85
N ASN A 256 -2.85 12.22 -20.23
CA ASN A 256 -3.24 13.04 -19.09
C ASN A 256 -3.49 12.15 -17.87
N GLY A 257 -2.45 11.41 -17.50
CA GLY A 257 -2.52 10.36 -16.49
C GLY A 257 -2.26 10.87 -15.07
N MET A 258 -2.46 9.98 -14.12
CA MET A 258 -2.41 10.28 -12.70
C MET A 258 -1.39 9.36 -12.06
N SER A 259 -0.33 9.92 -11.48
CA SER A 259 0.73 9.16 -10.85
C SER A 259 0.64 9.24 -9.34
N LEU A 260 0.77 8.09 -8.69
CA LEU A 260 1.07 7.99 -7.27
C LEU A 260 2.58 8.00 -7.10
N PHE A 261 3.07 8.98 -6.35
CA PHE A 261 4.49 9.20 -6.16
C PHE A 261 4.82 9.20 -4.67
N PHE A 262 5.94 8.59 -4.33
CA PHE A 262 6.49 8.57 -2.98
C PHE A 262 7.93 9.06 -3.09
N SER A 263 8.31 10.02 -2.24
CA SER A 263 9.67 10.55 -2.15
C SER A 263 10.03 10.66 -0.69
N GLU A 264 11.16 10.09 -0.29
CA GLU A 264 11.69 10.38 1.05
C GLU A 264 12.09 11.85 1.20
N ARG A 265 12.19 12.59 0.10
CA ARG A 265 12.41 14.03 0.07
C ARG A 265 11.08 14.78 0.11
N GLU A 266 11.09 15.94 0.76
CA GLU A 266 9.94 16.85 0.80
C GLU A 266 9.65 17.52 -0.54
N ARG A 267 10.55 17.38 -1.51
CA ARG A 267 10.47 18.02 -2.82
C ARG A 267 10.59 16.97 -3.91
N ILE A 268 9.67 17.05 -4.86
CA ILE A 268 9.71 16.27 -6.09
C ILE A 268 10.27 17.14 -7.22
N ALA A 269 11.02 16.49 -8.11
CA ALA A 269 11.46 17.08 -9.35
C ALA A 269 10.60 16.59 -10.52
N LEU A 270 10.46 17.45 -11.53
CA LEU A 270 9.78 17.15 -12.77
C LEU A 270 10.79 17.15 -13.93
N SER A 271 10.67 16.16 -14.80
CA SER A 271 11.28 16.11 -16.12
C SER A 271 10.20 15.84 -17.18
N ILE A 272 10.41 16.32 -18.40
CA ILE A 272 9.46 16.15 -19.50
C ILE A 272 10.11 15.25 -20.56
N GLU A 273 9.49 14.12 -20.87
CA GLU A 273 9.89 13.28 -22.00
C GLU A 273 8.97 13.51 -23.19
N ARG A 274 9.49 14.10 -24.28
CA ARG A 274 8.81 13.98 -25.58
C ARG A 274 9.21 12.68 -26.26
N GLY A 275 8.37 11.66 -26.06
CA GLY A 275 8.14 10.53 -26.95
C GLY A 275 9.34 9.66 -27.33
N SER A 276 9.61 8.62 -26.55
CA SER A 276 10.06 7.35 -27.11
C SER A 276 8.83 6.47 -27.33
N SER A 277 8.16 6.66 -28.47
CA SER A 277 7.40 5.57 -29.06
C SER A 277 7.61 5.62 -30.56
N ALA A 278 7.98 4.47 -31.10
CA ALA A 278 8.29 4.23 -32.49
C ALA A 278 7.11 4.61 -33.40
N LEU A 279 7.13 5.83 -33.91
CA LEU A 279 6.53 6.22 -35.19
C LEU A 279 7.36 7.37 -35.75
N SER A 280 8.54 7.01 -36.28
CA SER A 280 9.28 7.83 -37.22
C SER A 280 8.48 7.94 -38.52
N PHE A 281 7.45 8.78 -38.54
CA PHE A 281 6.83 9.21 -39.77
C PHE A 281 6.79 10.73 -39.81
N VAL A 282 7.65 11.24 -40.70
CA VAL A 282 7.62 12.57 -41.32
C VAL A 282 8.05 13.74 -40.42
N GLY A 283 9.37 13.92 -40.40
CA GLY A 283 10.07 15.21 -40.41
C GLY A 283 9.44 16.40 -39.69
N GLU A 284 9.83 16.62 -38.43
CA GLU A 284 9.90 17.96 -37.87
C GLU A 284 11.22 18.19 -37.12
N LYS A 285 11.89 19.26 -37.55
CA LYS A 285 13.12 19.82 -36.98
C LYS A 285 12.79 20.47 -35.63
N GLY A 286 13.67 20.26 -34.65
CA GLY A 286 13.67 21.00 -33.40
C GLY A 286 13.47 20.10 -32.19
N GLN A 287 14.56 19.44 -31.77
CA GLN A 287 14.61 18.70 -30.52
C GLN A 287 14.66 19.71 -29.36
N ILE A 288 13.50 20.24 -28.96
CA ILE A 288 13.39 21.12 -27.80
C ILE A 288 13.57 20.26 -26.54
N ARG A 289 14.80 20.23 -26.01
CA ARG A 289 15.07 19.82 -24.62
C ARG A 289 14.69 20.98 -23.70
N SER A 290 13.39 21.23 -23.50
CA SER A 290 12.97 22.23 -22.52
C SER A 290 13.03 21.61 -21.13
N LYS A 291 14.15 21.87 -20.45
CA LYS A 291 14.42 21.43 -19.09
C LYS A 291 13.85 22.46 -18.11
N TRP A 292 12.63 22.21 -17.65
CA TRP A 292 12.03 22.98 -16.57
C TRP A 292 12.08 22.15 -15.30
N VAL A 293 13.05 22.44 -14.44
CA VAL A 293 13.14 21.89 -13.09
C VAL A 293 12.51 22.92 -12.17
N SER A 294 11.30 22.64 -11.70
CA SER A 294 10.76 23.36 -10.56
C SER A 294 10.71 22.37 -9.40
N PRO A 295 11.40 22.63 -8.27
CA PRO A 295 11.03 21.98 -7.02
C PRO A 295 9.59 22.38 -6.75
N LEU A 296 8.67 21.45 -6.95
CA LEU A 296 7.29 21.67 -6.56
C LEU A 296 7.28 21.63 -5.03
N ASP A 297 7.19 22.79 -4.40
CA ASP A 297 6.89 22.89 -2.98
C ASP A 297 5.43 22.48 -2.79
N ILE A 298 5.25 21.29 -2.25
CA ILE A 298 3.97 20.61 -2.08
C ILE A 298 3.67 20.39 -0.61
N SER A 299 4.23 21.23 0.27
CA SER A 299 3.94 21.31 1.71
C SER A 299 2.45 21.44 2.07
N ASN A 300 1.55 21.59 1.08
CA ASN A 300 0.09 21.62 1.22
C ASN A 300 -0.65 20.48 0.50
N VAL A 301 0.02 19.44 0.01
CA VAL A 301 -0.68 18.29 -0.58
C VAL A 301 -1.23 17.42 0.55
N ILE A 302 -2.55 17.41 0.60
CA ILE A 302 -3.45 16.92 1.64
C ILE A 302 -3.03 15.53 2.17
N PRO A 303 -3.03 15.30 3.51
CA PRO A 303 -2.89 13.97 4.11
C PRO A 303 -4.07 13.03 3.81
#